data_AF-A0A2V8GZU4-F1
#
_entry.id   AF-A0A2V8GZU4-F1
#
_cell.length_a   1.000
_cell.length_b   1.000
_cell.length_c   1.000
_cell.angle_alpha   90.00
_cell.angle_beta   90.00
_cell.angle_gamma   90.00
#
_symmetry.space_group_name_H-M   'P 1'
#
loop_
_entity.id
_entity.type
_entity.pdbx_description
1 polymer ?
#
loop_
_entity_poly.entity_id
_entity_poly.type
_entity_poly.pdbx_seq_one_letter_code
_entity_poly.pdbx_strand_id
1 'polypeptide(L)'
;MVVDDEVAEEVRRQFVAEGAYFMNAGEMDALAKRLVTPQRLPNPALVGRSASDIAKQVGITVPEGTRALIAPLAGVGRDYPLSIEKLCPVLSWYVVKDWREGCERCIQILRYGGMGHTMSIHSKNDDVILQFGLKKPAFRICVNTPTTHGSIGLTTGLDPAMTLGCGGWGGNITSDNITPRHLLNIKRLAYEVRPAVKSAEMMSSKNAPRPHLSLPKAPARPEPAGISAQTLAARIDSFLESRGYRAPADKEEHGRNMQLGPSADTPAAFVCEDDVRAAMKAGRKVLIDDKTIVTPAARDLGEAQKLFVQAGWPR
;
A
#
# COMPACT_ATOMS: atom_id res chain seq x y z
N MET A 1 24.24 5.97 4.54
CA MET A 1 25.21 5.48 5.54
C MET A 1 25.49 6.59 6.52
N VAL A 2 25.27 6.34 7.80
CA VAL A 2 25.65 7.22 8.91
C VAL A 2 26.65 6.43 9.72
N VAL A 3 27.86 6.95 9.90
CA VAL A 3 29.01 6.21 10.42
C VAL A 3 29.69 7.03 11.51
N ASP A 4 30.00 6.40 12.64
CA ASP A 4 30.73 7.03 13.73
C ASP A 4 32.16 7.37 13.30
N ASP A 5 32.64 8.55 13.69
CA ASP A 5 33.95 9.11 13.31
C ASP A 5 35.11 8.15 13.64
N GLU A 6 35.05 7.49 14.80
CA GLU A 6 36.08 6.55 15.27
C GLU A 6 36.32 5.38 14.30
N VAL A 7 35.33 4.99 13.50
CA VAL A 7 35.43 3.86 12.55
C VAL A 7 35.31 4.31 11.10
N ALA A 8 35.14 5.60 10.82
CA ALA A 8 34.82 6.11 9.49
C ALA A 8 35.87 5.74 8.44
N GLU A 9 37.16 5.87 8.78
CA GLU A 9 38.27 5.56 7.86
C GLU A 9 38.34 4.07 7.52
N GLU A 10 38.19 3.18 8.51
CA GLU A 10 38.22 1.74 8.27
C GLU A 10 36.99 1.30 7.45
N VAL A 11 35.80 1.82 7.76
CA VAL A 11 34.60 1.51 6.97
C VAL A 11 34.76 2.04 5.54
N ARG A 12 35.31 3.24 5.34
CA ARG A 12 35.62 3.78 4.01
C ARG A 12 36.56 2.85 3.24
N ARG A 13 37.63 2.39 3.87
CA ARG A 13 38.60 1.46 3.26
C ARG A 13 37.91 0.16 2.80
N GLN A 14 37.06 -0.42 3.64
CA GLN A 14 36.30 -1.62 3.30
C GLN A 14 35.30 -1.39 2.16
N PHE A 15 34.61 -0.25 2.16
CA PHE A 15 33.71 0.12 1.05
C PHE A 15 34.47 0.20 -0.28
N VAL A 16 35.65 0.84 -0.30
CA VAL A 16 36.48 0.92 -1.51
C VAL A 16 36.95 -0.47 -1.94
N ALA A 17 37.39 -1.31 -1.00
CA ALA A 17 37.80 -2.69 -1.29
C ALA A 17 36.65 -3.52 -1.90
N GLU A 18 35.40 -3.26 -1.50
CA GLU A 18 34.19 -3.89 -2.02
C GLU A 18 33.65 -3.25 -3.31
N GLY A 19 34.38 -2.31 -3.91
CA GLY A 19 34.04 -1.70 -5.21
C GLY A 19 33.18 -0.44 -5.13
N ALA A 20 33.18 0.26 -3.99
CA ALA A 20 32.53 1.57 -3.88
C ALA A 20 33.44 2.70 -4.38
N TYR A 21 32.87 3.64 -5.13
CA TYR A 21 33.56 4.83 -5.62
C TYR A 21 33.09 6.07 -4.85
N PHE A 22 34.00 6.71 -4.11
CA PHE A 22 33.71 7.96 -3.38
C PHE A 22 33.86 9.17 -4.29
N MET A 23 32.76 9.85 -4.55
CA MET A 23 32.72 11.01 -5.45
C MET A 23 33.30 12.26 -4.80
N ASN A 24 33.92 13.11 -5.62
CA ASN A 24 34.30 14.47 -5.25
C ASN A 24 33.10 15.45 -5.41
N ALA A 25 33.29 16.71 -5.01
CA ALA A 25 32.23 17.73 -5.06
C ALA A 25 31.67 17.97 -6.48
N GLY A 26 32.53 18.06 -7.49
CA GLY A 26 32.09 18.29 -8.87
C GLY A 26 31.31 17.12 -9.46
N GLU A 27 31.73 15.89 -9.14
CA GLU A 27 31.02 14.67 -9.51
C GLU A 27 29.64 14.57 -8.83
N MET A 28 29.57 14.91 -7.54
CA MET A 28 28.30 14.96 -6.81
C MET A 28 27.34 16.00 -7.40
N ASP A 29 27.84 17.18 -7.79
CA ASP A 29 27.02 18.21 -8.43
C ASP A 29 26.49 17.77 -9.80
N ALA A 30 27.34 17.13 -10.62
CA ALA A 30 26.94 16.57 -11.90
C ALA A 30 25.86 15.49 -11.73
N LEU A 31 26.05 14.59 -10.76
CA LEU A 31 25.08 13.55 -10.44
C LEU A 31 23.77 14.15 -9.93
N ALA A 32 23.83 15.11 -9.00
CA ALA A 32 22.65 15.74 -8.40
C ALA A 32 21.75 16.40 -9.45
N LYS A 33 22.34 17.12 -10.42
CA LYS A 33 21.61 17.77 -11.52
C LYS A 33 20.85 16.79 -12.41
N ARG A 34 21.34 15.55 -12.53
CA ARG A 34 20.71 14.52 -13.37
C ARG A 34 19.77 13.60 -12.58
N LEU A 35 20.15 13.24 -11.36
CA LEU A 35 19.44 12.27 -10.53
C LEU A 35 18.21 12.86 -9.86
N VAL A 36 18.23 14.15 -9.53
CA VAL A 36 17.13 14.81 -8.82
C VAL A 36 16.37 15.71 -9.78
N THR A 37 15.09 15.43 -9.97
CA THR A 37 14.22 16.24 -10.84
C THR A 37 13.91 17.60 -10.18
N PRO A 38 13.39 18.58 -10.93
CA PRO A 38 12.92 19.85 -10.36
C PRO A 38 11.87 19.66 -9.24
N GLN A 39 11.07 18.60 -9.32
CA GLN A 39 10.08 18.19 -8.31
C GLN A 39 10.71 17.49 -7.09
N ARG A 40 12.04 17.39 -7.04
CA ARG A 40 12.82 16.74 -5.97
C ARG A 40 12.53 15.24 -5.83
N LEU A 41 12.24 14.58 -6.94
CA LEU A 41 12.05 13.14 -7.03
C LEU A 41 13.25 12.49 -7.75
N PRO A 42 13.50 11.19 -7.54
CA PRO A 42 14.51 10.47 -8.31
C PRO A 42 14.12 10.45 -9.79
N ASN A 43 15.10 10.70 -10.67
CA ASN A 43 14.92 10.65 -12.10
C ASN A 43 14.71 9.18 -12.56
N PRO A 44 13.54 8.84 -13.15
CA PRO A 44 13.25 7.48 -13.59
C PRO A 44 14.28 6.89 -14.57
N ALA A 45 14.98 7.73 -15.34
CA ALA A 45 16.02 7.27 -16.27
C ALA A 45 17.21 6.59 -15.57
N LEU A 46 17.45 6.89 -14.29
CA LEU A 46 18.55 6.34 -13.50
C LEU A 46 18.11 5.25 -12.51
N VAL A 47 16.80 5.07 -12.29
CA VAL A 47 16.26 4.06 -11.38
C VAL A 47 16.64 2.66 -11.87
N GLY A 48 17.17 1.84 -10.96
CA GLY A 48 17.56 0.45 -11.25
C GLY A 48 18.76 0.27 -12.20
N ARG A 49 19.45 1.35 -12.59
CA ARG A 49 20.66 1.29 -13.42
C ARG A 49 21.90 0.94 -12.60
N SER A 50 22.91 0.36 -13.24
CA SER A 50 24.20 0.07 -12.58
C SER A 50 24.95 1.35 -12.22
N ALA A 51 25.87 1.29 -11.24
CA ALA A 51 26.68 2.44 -10.85
C ALA A 51 27.53 2.96 -12.03
N SER A 52 28.09 2.06 -12.83
CA SER A 52 28.85 2.40 -14.05
C SER A 52 28.00 3.07 -15.12
N ASP A 53 26.77 2.59 -15.36
CA ASP A 53 25.85 3.21 -16.32
C ASP A 53 25.44 4.62 -15.88
N ILE A 54 25.18 4.80 -14.59
CA ILE A 54 24.85 6.10 -14.01
C ILE A 54 26.04 7.05 -14.19
N ALA A 55 27.23 6.64 -13.77
CA ALA A 55 28.45 7.42 -13.90
C ALA A 55 28.69 7.88 -15.35
N LYS A 56 28.53 6.98 -16.32
CA LYS A 56 28.63 7.29 -17.75
C LYS A 56 27.61 8.35 -18.20
N GLN A 57 26.36 8.24 -17.75
CA GLN A 57 25.29 9.19 -18.11
C GLN A 57 25.52 10.59 -17.55
N VAL A 58 26.30 10.73 -16.47
CA VAL A 58 26.61 12.02 -15.85
C VAL A 58 28.05 12.49 -16.10
N GLY A 59 28.79 11.79 -16.96
CA GLY A 59 30.15 12.18 -17.35
C GLY A 59 31.22 11.92 -16.28
N ILE A 60 30.98 10.99 -15.34
CA ILE A 60 31.94 10.59 -14.31
C ILE A 60 32.70 9.35 -14.81
N THR A 61 34.02 9.37 -14.70
CA THR A 61 34.86 8.19 -14.97
C THR A 61 35.08 7.41 -13.69
N VAL A 62 34.64 6.16 -13.66
CA VAL A 62 34.80 5.26 -12.50
C VAL A 62 35.60 4.01 -12.90
N PRO A 63 36.32 3.38 -11.96
CA PRO A 63 37.01 2.12 -12.20
C PRO A 63 36.05 1.02 -12.68
N GLU A 64 36.58 0.08 -13.46
CA GLU A 64 35.84 -1.13 -13.84
C GLU A 64 35.43 -1.92 -12.58
N GLY A 65 34.23 -2.51 -12.60
CA GLY A 65 33.69 -3.23 -11.45
C GLY A 65 33.11 -2.35 -10.34
N THR A 66 32.99 -1.03 -10.54
CA THR A 66 32.32 -0.15 -9.57
C THR A 66 30.88 -0.61 -9.29
N ARG A 67 30.57 -0.89 -8.02
CA ARG A 67 29.28 -1.42 -7.54
C ARG A 67 28.35 -0.36 -6.98
N ALA A 68 28.91 0.70 -6.39
CA ALA A 68 28.14 1.80 -5.81
C ALA A 68 28.88 3.13 -5.89
N LEU A 69 28.14 4.22 -6.11
CA LEU A 69 28.64 5.59 -6.01
C LEU A 69 28.33 6.14 -4.61
N ILE A 70 29.34 6.65 -3.91
CA ILE A 70 29.22 7.16 -2.55
C ILE A 70 29.32 8.68 -2.58
N ALA A 71 28.33 9.37 -2.00
CA ALA A 71 28.26 10.82 -1.92
C ALA A 71 28.43 11.29 -0.46
N PRO A 72 29.62 11.79 -0.07
CA PRO A 72 29.81 12.44 1.22
C PRO A 72 28.96 13.72 1.32
N LEU A 73 28.06 13.80 2.30
CA LEU A 73 27.15 14.93 2.46
C LEU A 73 27.30 15.57 3.84
N ALA A 74 27.17 16.90 3.91
CA ALA A 74 27.21 17.63 5.18
C ALA A 74 25.85 17.71 5.88
N GLY A 75 24.75 17.46 5.17
CA GLY A 75 23.40 17.55 5.73
C GLY A 75 22.32 16.85 4.91
N VAL A 76 21.08 17.03 5.34
CA VAL A 76 19.88 16.42 4.77
C VAL A 76 18.91 17.53 4.38
N GLY A 77 18.24 17.38 3.25
CA GLY A 77 17.20 18.31 2.82
C GLY A 77 17.42 18.88 1.43
N ARG A 78 16.73 20.00 1.15
CA ARG A 78 16.68 20.61 -0.19
C ARG A 78 18.04 21.10 -0.70
N ASP A 79 18.89 21.55 0.22
CA ASP A 79 20.25 22.02 -0.06
C ASP A 79 21.23 20.86 -0.29
N TYR A 80 20.81 19.63 0.01
CA TYR A 80 21.58 18.40 -0.18
C TYR A 80 20.79 17.44 -1.07
N PRO A 81 20.72 17.66 -2.40
CA PRO A 81 19.82 16.92 -3.28
C PRO A 81 20.02 15.40 -3.23
N LEU A 82 21.26 14.94 -3.05
CA LEU A 82 21.57 13.50 -2.96
C LEU A 82 21.13 12.85 -1.64
N SER A 83 20.51 13.59 -0.71
CA SER A 83 19.97 13.06 0.55
C SER A 83 18.58 12.41 0.42
N ILE A 84 17.92 12.53 -0.74
CA ILE A 84 16.62 11.90 -1.01
C ILE A 84 16.72 10.37 -1.19
N GLU A 85 15.57 9.72 -1.31
CA GLU A 85 15.46 8.38 -1.90
C GLU A 85 15.90 8.39 -3.37
N LYS A 86 16.75 7.42 -3.76
CA LYS A 86 17.42 7.41 -5.08
C LYS A 86 17.08 6.20 -5.96
N LEU A 87 16.62 5.09 -5.36
CA LEU A 87 16.25 3.85 -6.07
C LEU A 87 17.30 3.33 -7.08
N CYS A 88 18.56 3.56 -6.79
CA CYS A 88 19.71 3.18 -7.62
C CYS A 88 20.95 3.02 -6.72
N PRO A 89 22.07 2.44 -7.20
CA PRO A 89 23.28 2.16 -6.40
C PRO A 89 24.11 3.44 -6.13
N VAL A 90 23.45 4.45 -5.56
CA VAL A 90 24.04 5.70 -5.07
C VAL A 90 23.74 5.82 -3.58
N LEU A 91 24.75 5.90 -2.75
CA LEU A 91 24.61 5.96 -1.29
C LEU A 91 25.12 7.29 -0.75
N SER A 92 24.30 7.95 0.06
CA SER A 92 24.74 9.10 0.85
C SER A 92 25.63 8.63 2.00
N TRP A 93 26.69 9.36 2.30
CA TRP A 93 27.65 9.07 3.36
C TRP A 93 27.75 10.24 4.33
N TYR A 94 27.57 9.94 5.61
CA TYR A 94 27.63 10.90 6.70
C TYR A 94 28.57 10.35 7.77
N VAL A 95 29.53 11.17 8.20
CA VAL A 95 30.32 10.91 9.40
C VAL A 95 29.71 11.72 10.54
N VAL A 96 29.56 11.09 11.70
CA VAL A 96 28.97 11.68 12.91
C VAL A 96 29.90 11.43 14.10
N LYS A 97 29.89 12.34 15.07
CA LYS A 97 30.77 12.25 16.24
C LYS A 97 30.51 11.02 17.10
N ASP A 98 29.24 10.70 17.31
CA ASP A 98 28.82 9.58 18.15
C ASP A 98 27.44 9.05 17.76
N TRP A 99 27.01 7.96 18.40
CA TRP A 99 25.71 7.33 18.16
C TRP A 99 24.52 8.25 18.41
N ARG A 100 24.64 9.30 19.25
CA ARG A 100 23.54 10.24 19.53
C ARG A 100 23.37 11.20 18.35
N GLU A 101 24.47 11.74 17.83
CA GLU A 101 24.43 12.51 16.57
C GLU A 101 23.97 11.63 15.41
N GLY A 102 24.45 10.38 15.34
CA GLY A 102 23.99 9.40 14.37
C GLY A 102 22.48 9.16 14.44
N CYS A 103 21.94 9.07 15.65
CA CYS A 103 20.50 8.96 15.88
C CYS A 103 19.73 10.17 15.33
N GLU A 104 20.19 11.39 15.60
CA GLU A 104 19.55 12.60 15.09
C GLU A 104 19.63 12.68 13.56
N ARG A 105 20.80 12.38 12.97
CA ARG A 105 20.97 12.32 11.51
C ARG A 105 20.01 11.33 10.87
N CYS A 106 19.82 10.15 11.47
CA CYS A 106 18.86 9.17 10.99
C CYS A 106 17.42 9.69 11.03
N ILE A 107 17.04 10.40 12.09
CA ILE A 107 15.71 11.01 12.21
C ILE A 107 15.50 12.09 11.14
N GLN A 108 16.51 12.92 10.87
CA GLN A 108 16.47 13.92 9.80
C GLN A 108 16.24 13.27 8.43
N ILE A 109 16.95 12.18 8.13
CA ILE A 109 16.77 11.40 6.89
C ILE A 109 15.34 10.87 6.78
N LEU A 110 14.82 10.22 7.84
CA LEU A 110 13.45 9.69 7.83
C LEU A 110 12.41 10.80 7.63
N ARG A 111 12.56 11.94 8.30
CA ARG A 111 11.65 13.09 8.14
C ARG A 111 11.64 13.65 6.72
N TYR A 112 12.72 13.47 5.96
CA TYR A 112 12.82 13.99 4.61
C TYR A 112 12.19 13.09 3.54
N GLY A 113 11.80 11.85 3.87
CA GLY A 113 11.10 10.98 2.93
C GLY A 113 10.98 9.49 3.27
N GLY A 114 11.22 9.08 4.52
CA GLY A 114 11.23 7.67 4.92
C GLY A 114 10.45 7.33 6.19
N MET A 115 9.65 8.26 6.71
CA MET A 115 8.90 8.08 7.96
C MET A 115 8.10 6.77 7.98
N GLY A 116 8.29 5.97 9.03
CA GLY A 116 7.58 4.70 9.24
C GLY A 116 8.12 3.50 8.45
N HIS A 117 8.99 3.69 7.46
CA HIS A 117 9.37 2.61 6.56
C HIS A 117 10.40 1.66 7.17
N THR A 118 11.70 1.89 6.94
CA THR A 118 12.78 0.98 7.35
C THR A 118 14.02 1.74 7.81
N MET A 119 14.67 1.22 8.84
CA MET A 119 16.02 1.59 9.24
C MET A 119 16.88 0.35 9.46
N SER A 120 18.19 0.51 9.44
CA SER A 120 19.13 -0.54 9.82
C SER A 120 20.25 -0.02 10.70
N ILE A 121 20.74 -0.88 11.58
CA ILE A 121 21.89 -0.62 12.42
C ILE A 121 22.85 -1.82 12.35
N HIS A 122 24.14 -1.52 12.24
CA HIS A 122 25.22 -2.49 12.39
C HIS A 122 25.99 -2.16 13.67
N SER A 123 25.85 -2.98 14.70
CA SER A 123 26.46 -2.76 16.02
C SER A 123 26.54 -4.08 16.80
N LYS A 124 27.48 -4.16 17.75
CA LYS A 124 27.55 -5.24 18.74
C LYS A 124 27.17 -4.77 20.16
N ASN A 125 26.74 -3.51 20.29
CA ASN A 125 26.34 -2.92 21.56
C ASN A 125 24.80 -2.96 21.68
N ASP A 126 24.31 -3.85 22.53
CA ASP A 126 22.88 -4.10 22.71
C ASP A 126 22.13 -2.88 23.29
N ASP A 127 22.76 -2.08 24.15
CA ASP A 127 22.15 -0.86 24.69
C ASP A 127 21.91 0.17 23.57
N VAL A 128 22.89 0.34 22.68
CA VAL A 128 22.75 1.24 21.51
C VAL A 128 21.69 0.72 20.56
N ILE A 129 21.67 -0.60 20.30
CA ILE A 129 20.65 -1.23 19.45
C ILE A 129 19.24 -1.02 20.04
N LEU A 130 19.08 -1.22 21.35
CA LEU A 130 17.81 -1.00 22.03
C LEU A 130 17.36 0.47 21.96
N GLN A 131 18.25 1.41 22.25
CA GLN A 131 17.93 2.85 22.11
C GLN A 131 17.60 3.23 20.67
N PHE A 132 18.28 2.63 19.70
CA PHE A 132 17.95 2.83 18.29
C PHE A 132 16.54 2.31 17.97
N GLY A 133 16.22 1.09 18.42
CA GLY A 133 14.89 0.48 18.28
C GLY A 133 13.76 1.31 18.87
N LEU A 134 13.96 1.83 20.09
CA LEU A 134 12.93 2.57 20.83
C LEU A 134 12.67 3.99 20.30
N LYS A 135 13.67 4.62 19.67
CA LYS A 135 13.62 6.06 19.36
C LYS A 135 13.37 6.37 17.90
N LYS A 136 13.60 5.44 16.96
CA LYS A 136 13.46 5.73 15.53
C LYS A 136 12.03 5.54 15.05
N PRO A 137 11.46 6.52 14.31
CA PRO A 137 10.11 6.42 13.77
C PRO A 137 10.11 5.57 12.48
N ALA A 138 10.49 4.30 12.59
CA ALA A 138 10.49 3.31 11.51
C ALA A 138 9.99 1.96 12.06
N PHE A 139 9.21 1.23 11.27
CA PHE A 139 8.55 0.01 11.75
C PHE A 139 9.26 -1.29 11.38
N ARG A 140 10.26 -1.24 10.50
CA ARG A 140 11.25 -2.31 10.31
C ARG A 140 12.62 -1.78 10.70
N ILE A 141 13.18 -2.29 11.79
CA ILE A 141 14.54 -1.95 12.23
C ILE A 141 15.40 -3.21 12.10
N CYS A 142 16.22 -3.26 11.06
CA CYS A 142 17.08 -4.40 10.76
C CYS A 142 18.41 -4.28 11.52
N VAL A 143 18.75 -5.28 12.32
CA VAL A 143 20.01 -5.31 13.09
C VAL A 143 20.96 -6.30 12.43
N ASN A 144 22.17 -5.85 12.07
CA ASN A 144 23.25 -6.68 11.53
C ASN A 144 22.86 -7.57 10.33
N THR A 145 21.96 -7.10 9.46
CA THR A 145 21.52 -7.81 8.26
C THR A 145 21.32 -6.83 7.10
N PRO A 146 21.55 -7.23 5.82
CA PRO A 146 21.27 -6.37 4.67
C PRO A 146 19.82 -5.88 4.66
N THR A 147 19.63 -4.57 4.74
CA THR A 147 18.32 -3.93 4.97
C THR A 147 17.26 -4.34 3.95
N THR A 148 17.62 -4.45 2.67
CA THR A 148 16.72 -4.90 1.60
C THR A 148 16.13 -6.28 1.90
N HIS A 149 16.98 -7.26 2.22
CA HIS A 149 16.54 -8.63 2.50
C HIS A 149 15.95 -8.80 3.89
N GLY A 150 16.48 -8.06 4.87
CA GLY A 150 16.03 -8.14 6.26
C GLY A 150 14.63 -7.56 6.45
N SER A 151 14.32 -6.46 5.78
CA SER A 151 13.03 -5.78 5.93
C SER A 151 11.87 -6.52 5.28
N ILE A 152 12.12 -7.28 4.21
CA ILE A 152 11.11 -8.11 3.54
C ILE A 152 10.93 -9.48 4.19
N GLY A 153 11.63 -9.80 5.30
CA GLY A 153 11.53 -11.09 5.98
C GLY A 153 12.30 -12.24 5.35
N LEU A 154 13.27 -11.98 4.44
CA LEU A 154 14.08 -13.06 3.85
C LEU A 154 15.19 -13.56 4.79
N THR A 155 15.86 -12.63 5.48
CA THR A 155 17.01 -12.92 6.35
C THR A 155 16.71 -12.66 7.83
N THR A 156 15.45 -12.35 8.15
CA THR A 156 14.97 -12.07 9.50
C THR A 156 13.72 -12.90 9.78
N GLY A 157 13.23 -12.87 11.02
CA GLY A 157 11.95 -13.48 11.39
C GLY A 157 10.73 -12.60 11.13
N LEU A 158 10.85 -11.52 10.36
CA LEU A 158 9.69 -10.73 9.94
C LEU A 158 8.86 -11.54 8.94
N ASP A 159 7.55 -11.27 8.89
CA ASP A 159 6.69 -11.88 7.89
C ASP A 159 7.19 -11.57 6.46
N PRO A 160 7.32 -12.58 5.57
CA PRO A 160 7.73 -12.36 4.20
C PRO A 160 6.73 -11.51 3.42
N ALA A 161 7.15 -10.34 2.92
CA ALA A 161 6.28 -9.44 2.17
C ALA A 161 7.04 -8.49 1.23
N MET A 162 6.38 -8.10 0.13
CA MET A 162 6.84 -7.01 -0.77
C MET A 162 6.01 -5.74 -0.63
N THR A 163 4.98 -5.76 0.22
CA THR A 163 4.19 -4.59 0.60
C THR A 163 4.45 -4.32 2.08
N LEU A 164 5.13 -3.22 2.37
CA LEU A 164 5.62 -2.88 3.70
C LEU A 164 4.86 -1.66 4.22
N GLY A 165 3.92 -1.86 5.16
CA GLY A 165 3.07 -0.77 5.65
C GLY A 165 3.85 0.20 6.53
N CYS A 166 3.81 1.51 6.26
CA CYS A 166 4.57 2.53 7.00
C CYS A 166 3.85 3.07 8.24
N GLY A 167 2.79 2.41 8.71
CA GLY A 167 1.99 2.80 9.87
C GLY A 167 1.45 4.24 9.80
N GLY A 168 0.96 4.74 10.94
CA GLY A 168 0.36 6.08 11.00
C GLY A 168 1.31 7.21 10.59
N TRP A 169 2.61 7.05 10.81
CA TRP A 169 3.64 8.00 10.37
C TRP A 169 3.69 8.18 8.85
N GLY A 170 3.47 7.10 8.10
CA GLY A 170 3.39 7.10 6.64
C GLY A 170 1.97 7.16 6.08
N GLY A 171 0.97 7.46 6.90
CA GLY A 171 -0.44 7.51 6.47
C GLY A 171 -1.03 6.16 6.12
N ASN A 172 -0.50 5.06 6.66
CA ASN A 172 -1.02 3.71 6.45
C ASN A 172 -1.77 3.18 7.67
N ILE A 173 -2.73 2.28 7.43
CA ILE A 173 -3.55 1.66 8.48
C ILE A 173 -2.75 0.68 9.37
N THR A 174 -1.67 0.12 8.83
CA THR A 174 -0.79 -0.82 9.55
C THR A 174 0.69 -0.53 9.29
N SER A 175 1.52 -0.91 10.26
CA SER A 175 2.97 -0.95 10.18
C SER A 175 3.53 -2.28 9.69
N ASP A 176 2.66 -3.28 9.52
CA ASP A 176 3.07 -4.67 9.32
C ASP A 176 3.67 -4.89 7.92
N ASN A 177 4.43 -5.98 7.82
CA ASN A 177 4.67 -6.63 6.55
C ASN A 177 3.35 -7.31 6.13
N ILE A 178 2.81 -6.95 4.96
CA ILE A 178 1.48 -7.41 4.59
C ILE A 178 1.50 -8.91 4.26
N THR A 179 0.70 -9.66 5.00
CA THR A 179 0.48 -11.11 4.87
C THR A 179 -0.96 -11.46 4.48
N PRO A 180 -1.25 -12.72 4.08
CA PRO A 180 -2.62 -13.16 3.79
C PRO A 180 -3.63 -12.90 4.92
N ARG A 181 -3.19 -12.81 6.18
CA ARG A 181 -4.07 -12.51 7.33
C ARG A 181 -4.75 -11.15 7.19
N HIS A 182 -4.10 -10.20 6.52
CA HIS A 182 -4.62 -8.85 6.27
C HIS A 182 -5.73 -8.84 5.21
N LEU A 183 -5.87 -9.92 4.43
CA LEU A 183 -6.86 -10.06 3.36
C LEU A 183 -8.11 -10.84 3.84
N LEU A 184 -8.18 -11.19 5.13
CA LEU A 184 -9.27 -11.96 5.71
C LEU A 184 -10.12 -11.11 6.64
N ASN A 185 -11.42 -11.08 6.38
CA ASN A 185 -12.39 -10.62 7.36
C ASN A 185 -12.66 -11.73 8.39
N ILE A 186 -12.50 -11.42 9.68
CA ILE A 186 -12.78 -12.36 10.76
C ILE A 186 -14.19 -12.13 11.30
N LYS A 187 -15.13 -13.01 10.93
CA LYS A 187 -16.47 -13.05 11.52
C LYS A 187 -16.40 -13.61 12.95
N ARG A 188 -16.93 -12.88 13.92
CA ARG A 188 -16.99 -13.31 15.33
C ARG A 188 -18.45 -13.49 15.74
N LEU A 189 -18.82 -14.72 16.10
CA LEU A 189 -20.10 -15.03 16.75
C LEU A 189 -19.86 -15.03 18.26
N ALA A 190 -20.47 -14.10 18.99
CA ALA A 190 -20.25 -13.93 20.42
C ALA A 190 -21.56 -14.12 21.18
N TYR A 191 -21.56 -15.04 22.15
CA TYR A 191 -22.66 -15.21 23.09
C TYR A 191 -22.49 -14.26 24.28
N GLU A 192 -23.62 -13.84 24.88
CA GLU A 192 -23.61 -13.06 26.11
C GLU A 192 -22.97 -13.87 27.24
N VAL A 193 -21.88 -13.35 27.82
CA VAL A 193 -21.20 -13.97 28.98
C VAL A 193 -21.41 -13.20 30.28
N ARG A 194 -21.92 -11.98 30.19
CA ARG A 194 -22.19 -11.07 31.31
C ARG A 194 -23.39 -10.19 30.95
N PRO A 195 -24.36 -10.02 31.86
CA PRO A 195 -25.52 -9.19 31.59
C PRO A 195 -25.11 -7.71 31.41
N ALA A 196 -25.69 -7.04 30.41
CA ALA A 196 -25.43 -5.61 30.16
C ALA A 196 -25.86 -4.71 31.32
N VAL A 197 -26.91 -5.11 32.04
CA VAL A 197 -27.36 -4.48 33.28
C VAL A 197 -27.22 -5.51 34.39
N LYS A 198 -26.46 -5.18 35.45
CA LYS A 198 -26.49 -5.99 36.67
C LYS A 198 -27.87 -5.86 37.28
N SER A 199 -28.66 -6.93 37.30
CA SER A 199 -29.91 -6.96 38.03
C SER A 199 -29.63 -6.62 39.51
N ALA A 200 -30.52 -5.85 40.15
CA ALA A 200 -30.38 -5.47 41.56
C ALA A 200 -30.28 -6.71 42.48
N GLU A 201 -30.82 -7.85 42.04
CA GLU A 201 -30.70 -9.16 42.70
C GLU A 201 -29.24 -9.66 42.75
N MET A 202 -28.41 -9.32 41.77
CA MET A 202 -27.00 -9.73 41.69
C MET A 202 -26.08 -8.93 42.64
N MET A 203 -26.56 -7.81 43.19
CA MET A 203 -25.87 -7.12 44.29
C MET A 203 -26.25 -7.66 45.68
N SER A 204 -27.32 -8.47 45.78
CA SER A 204 -27.84 -9.00 47.04
C SER A 204 -27.39 -10.44 47.34
N SER A 205 -27.06 -11.24 46.31
CA SER A 205 -26.73 -12.67 46.49
C SER A 205 -25.24 -12.93 46.75
N LYS A 206 -24.77 -12.62 47.97
CA LYS A 206 -23.48 -13.13 48.47
C LYS A 206 -23.50 -14.60 48.94
N ASN A 207 -24.64 -15.31 48.90
CA ASN A 207 -24.73 -16.69 49.41
C ASN A 207 -25.77 -17.56 48.66
N ALA A 208 -25.45 -18.09 47.48
CA ALA A 208 -26.21 -19.22 46.92
C ALA A 208 -25.32 -20.18 46.11
N PRO A 209 -25.54 -21.52 46.18
CA PRO A 209 -24.71 -22.50 45.49
C PRO A 209 -24.94 -22.44 43.97
N ARG A 210 -23.86 -22.55 43.18
CA ARG A 210 -23.90 -22.50 41.71
C ARG A 210 -24.58 -23.76 41.16
N PRO A 211 -25.69 -23.66 40.40
CA PRO A 211 -26.19 -24.79 39.65
C PRO A 211 -25.28 -25.04 38.43
N HIS A 212 -25.02 -26.31 38.13
CA HIS A 212 -24.35 -26.73 36.89
C HIS A 212 -25.21 -26.31 35.69
N LEU A 213 -24.76 -25.30 34.93
CA LEU A 213 -25.41 -24.87 33.70
C LEU A 213 -25.09 -25.86 32.58
N SER A 214 -26.02 -26.78 32.33
CA SER A 214 -26.06 -27.52 31.06
C SER A 214 -26.33 -26.54 29.91
N LEU A 215 -25.57 -26.67 28.82
CA LEU A 215 -25.72 -25.83 27.63
C LEU A 215 -27.17 -25.85 27.11
N PRO A 216 -27.73 -24.71 26.65
CA PRO A 216 -29.02 -24.70 25.98
C PRO A 216 -28.96 -25.56 24.71
N LYS A 217 -29.96 -26.42 24.54
CA LYS A 217 -30.11 -27.22 23.31
C LYS A 217 -30.42 -26.27 22.14
N ALA A 218 -29.69 -26.41 21.04
CA ALA A 218 -29.93 -25.60 19.85
C ALA A 218 -31.41 -25.75 19.41
N PRO A 219 -32.10 -24.65 19.03
CA PRO A 219 -33.47 -24.72 18.55
C PRO A 219 -33.56 -25.61 17.30
N ALA A 220 -34.65 -26.38 17.19
CA ALA A 220 -34.89 -27.19 16.01
C ALA A 220 -34.93 -26.29 14.77
N ARG A 221 -34.23 -26.72 13.70
CA ARG A 221 -34.22 -26.02 12.42
C ARG A 221 -35.68 -25.81 11.98
N PRO A 222 -36.11 -24.57 11.66
CA PRO A 222 -37.45 -24.37 11.14
C PRO A 222 -37.60 -25.17 9.85
N GLU A 223 -38.63 -26.01 9.79
CA GLU A 223 -39.09 -26.64 8.55
C GLU A 223 -39.37 -25.51 7.55
N PRO A 224 -38.81 -25.55 6.33
CA PRO A 224 -39.06 -24.51 5.37
C PRO A 224 -40.54 -24.57 4.99
N ALA A 225 -41.32 -23.59 5.45
CA ALA A 225 -42.61 -23.25 4.85
C ALA A 225 -42.34 -22.58 3.49
N GLY A 226 -41.77 -23.35 2.57
CA GLY A 226 -41.56 -22.97 1.19
C GLY A 226 -42.83 -23.24 0.40
N ILE A 227 -43.27 -22.26 -0.37
CA ILE A 227 -44.24 -22.49 -1.43
C ILE A 227 -43.58 -23.46 -2.42
N SER A 228 -44.26 -24.56 -2.77
CA SER A 228 -43.68 -25.55 -3.70
C SER A 228 -43.32 -24.88 -5.03
N ALA A 229 -42.24 -25.33 -5.66
CA ALA A 229 -41.78 -24.78 -6.93
C ALA A 229 -42.88 -24.81 -8.00
N GLN A 230 -43.77 -25.82 -7.97
CA GLN A 230 -44.92 -25.90 -8.87
C GLN A 230 -45.99 -24.84 -8.55
N THR A 231 -46.26 -24.57 -7.28
CA THR A 231 -47.20 -23.52 -6.87
C THR A 231 -46.66 -22.13 -7.20
N LEU A 232 -45.34 -21.93 -7.12
CA LEU A 232 -44.71 -20.68 -7.52
C LEU A 232 -44.75 -20.50 -9.05
N ALA A 233 -44.42 -21.54 -9.82
CA ALA A 233 -44.49 -21.51 -11.29
C ALA A 233 -45.93 -21.21 -11.77
N ALA A 234 -46.94 -21.91 -11.25
CA ALA A 234 -48.33 -21.68 -11.62
C ALA A 234 -48.83 -20.25 -11.29
N ARG A 235 -48.34 -19.65 -10.19
CA ARG A 235 -48.65 -18.24 -9.86
C ARG A 235 -47.96 -17.26 -10.78
N ILE A 236 -46.73 -17.56 -11.21
CA ILE A 236 -45.98 -16.74 -12.17
C ILE A 236 -46.68 -16.80 -13.53
N ASP A 237 -47.06 -17.99 -14.00
CA ASP A 237 -47.75 -18.16 -15.29
C ASP A 237 -49.11 -17.45 -15.30
N SER A 238 -49.91 -17.63 -14.24
CA SER A 238 -51.20 -16.93 -14.09
C SER A 238 -51.04 -15.40 -14.03
N PHE A 239 -49.99 -14.91 -13.36
CA PHE A 239 -49.69 -13.47 -13.31
C PHE A 239 -49.27 -12.92 -14.68
N LEU A 240 -48.44 -13.65 -15.42
CA LEU A 240 -47.97 -13.27 -16.75
C LEU A 240 -49.11 -13.30 -17.79
N GLU A 241 -50.00 -14.29 -17.73
CA GLU A 241 -51.21 -14.35 -18.56
C GLU A 241 -52.17 -13.20 -18.26
N SER A 242 -52.35 -12.83 -16.98
CA SER A 242 -53.19 -11.68 -16.59
C SER A 242 -52.67 -10.34 -17.13
N ARG A 243 -51.38 -10.27 -17.49
CA ARG A 243 -50.71 -9.13 -18.12
C ARG A 243 -50.61 -9.26 -19.64
N GLY A 244 -51.24 -10.29 -20.21
CA GLY A 244 -51.33 -10.53 -21.66
C GLY A 244 -50.14 -11.27 -22.27
N TYR A 245 -49.27 -11.88 -21.46
CA TYR A 245 -48.11 -12.61 -21.95
C TYR A 245 -48.46 -14.10 -22.15
N ARG A 246 -48.28 -14.62 -23.38
CA ARG A 246 -48.28 -16.06 -23.69
C ARG A 246 -46.90 -16.47 -24.18
N ALA A 247 -46.33 -17.50 -23.58
CA ALA A 247 -45.05 -18.04 -24.04
C ALA A 247 -45.21 -18.62 -25.46
N PRO A 248 -44.30 -18.30 -26.41
CA PRO A 248 -44.37 -18.83 -27.76
C PRO A 248 -43.94 -20.30 -27.81
N ALA A 249 -44.61 -21.09 -28.66
CA ALA A 249 -44.26 -22.48 -28.93
C ALA A 249 -42.95 -22.57 -29.75
N ASP A 250 -42.19 -23.62 -29.48
CA ASP A 250 -40.80 -23.83 -29.89
C ASP A 250 -40.52 -23.78 -31.41
N LYS A 251 -39.35 -23.16 -31.69
CA LYS A 251 -38.42 -23.26 -32.85
C LYS A 251 -38.74 -22.53 -34.17
N GLU A 252 -37.81 -21.68 -34.60
CA GLU A 252 -36.95 -21.91 -35.80
C GLU A 252 -35.89 -20.81 -36.01
N GLU A 253 -34.98 -21.11 -36.93
CA GLU A 253 -33.61 -20.63 -37.12
C GLU A 253 -33.49 -19.50 -38.19
N HIS A 254 -32.30 -18.88 -38.26
CA HIS A 254 -31.73 -18.10 -39.38
C HIS A 254 -32.09 -16.60 -39.58
N GLY A 255 -31.04 -15.82 -39.82
CA GLY A 255 -31.02 -14.35 -39.72
C GLY A 255 -31.36 -13.56 -40.98
N ARG A 256 -31.53 -12.24 -40.81
CA ARG A 256 -30.93 -11.18 -41.66
C ARG A 256 -31.22 -9.78 -41.11
N ASN A 257 -30.11 -9.06 -40.95
CA ASN A 257 -29.84 -7.61 -40.95
C ASN A 257 -30.99 -6.63 -41.28
N MET A 258 -31.22 -5.64 -40.42
CA MET A 258 -31.65 -4.29 -40.82
C MET A 258 -31.05 -3.25 -39.87
N GLN A 259 -30.36 -2.28 -40.47
CA GLN A 259 -29.60 -1.20 -39.83
C GLN A 259 -30.50 -0.19 -39.10
N LEU A 260 -30.04 0.27 -37.94
CA LEU A 260 -30.39 1.56 -37.35
C LEU A 260 -29.09 2.32 -37.06
N GLY A 261 -28.97 3.52 -37.64
CA GLY A 261 -27.87 4.46 -37.40
C GLY A 261 -27.95 5.13 -36.02
N PRO A 262 -26.91 5.86 -35.60
CA PRO A 262 -26.41 5.80 -34.23
C PRO A 262 -26.84 6.99 -33.34
N SER A 263 -27.13 6.70 -32.08
CA SER A 263 -26.83 7.61 -30.96
C SER A 263 -26.15 6.77 -29.88
N ALA A 264 -24.82 6.80 -29.89
CA ALA A 264 -23.98 6.11 -28.93
C ALA A 264 -24.00 6.84 -27.60
N ASP A 265 -24.49 6.18 -26.55
CA ASP A 265 -23.96 6.34 -25.22
C ASP A 265 -23.95 4.95 -24.58
N THR A 266 -22.89 4.20 -24.86
CA THR A 266 -22.58 2.96 -24.16
C THR A 266 -21.97 3.35 -22.80
N PRO A 267 -22.40 2.73 -21.68
CA PRO A 267 -21.75 2.94 -20.39
C PRO A 267 -20.25 2.66 -20.49
N ALA A 268 -19.44 3.55 -19.93
CA ALA A 268 -17.99 3.38 -19.99
C ALA A 268 -17.58 2.16 -19.16
N ALA A 269 -16.77 1.24 -19.70
CA ALA A 269 -16.29 0.09 -18.91
C ALA A 269 -15.33 0.53 -17.78
N PHE A 270 -14.62 1.64 -17.97
CA PHE A 270 -13.65 2.19 -17.04
C PHE A 270 -13.60 3.72 -17.13
N VAL A 271 -13.45 4.42 -16.00
CA VAL A 271 -13.38 5.88 -15.92
C VAL A 271 -12.24 6.30 -14.99
N CYS A 272 -11.30 7.07 -15.52
CA CYS A 272 -10.20 7.67 -14.74
C CYS A 272 -10.36 9.19 -14.55
N GLU A 273 -9.47 9.80 -13.75
CA GLU A 273 -9.57 11.22 -13.40
C GLU A 273 -9.44 12.12 -14.64
N ASP A 274 -8.59 11.75 -15.60
CA ASP A 274 -8.40 12.48 -16.84
C ASP A 274 -9.65 12.46 -17.72
N ASP A 275 -10.40 11.35 -17.72
CA ASP A 275 -11.67 11.24 -18.44
C ASP A 275 -12.72 12.20 -17.85
N VAL A 276 -12.76 12.32 -16.52
CA VAL A 276 -13.65 13.26 -15.83
C VAL A 276 -13.24 14.71 -16.11
N ARG A 277 -11.94 15.03 -16.13
CA ARG A 277 -11.44 16.36 -16.50
C ARG A 277 -11.73 16.70 -17.96
N ALA A 278 -11.60 15.74 -18.86
CA ALA A 278 -11.92 15.89 -20.29
C ALA A 278 -13.43 16.11 -20.51
N ALA A 279 -14.27 15.35 -19.81
CA ALA A 279 -15.72 15.50 -19.82
C ALA A 279 -16.14 16.88 -19.29
N MET A 280 -15.52 17.34 -18.20
CA MET A 280 -15.74 18.68 -17.62
C MET A 280 -15.37 19.79 -18.62
N LYS A 281 -14.22 19.68 -19.29
CA LYS A 281 -13.77 20.66 -20.30
C LYS A 281 -14.67 20.67 -21.54
N ALA A 282 -15.24 19.51 -21.90
CA ALA A 282 -16.14 19.36 -23.03
C ALA A 282 -17.62 19.64 -22.70
N GLY A 283 -17.96 19.92 -21.44
CA GLY A 283 -19.35 20.10 -20.99
C GLY A 283 -20.23 18.87 -21.18
N ARG A 284 -19.65 17.67 -21.22
CA ARG A 284 -20.38 16.40 -21.44
C ARG A 284 -20.50 15.63 -20.13
N LYS A 285 -21.57 14.86 -20.00
CA LYS A 285 -21.77 13.94 -18.88
C LYS A 285 -21.16 12.56 -19.21
N VAL A 286 -20.79 11.82 -18.17
CA VAL A 286 -20.22 10.46 -18.29
C VAL A 286 -21.28 9.45 -17.85
N LEU A 287 -21.66 8.56 -18.77
CA LEU A 287 -22.61 7.48 -18.49
C LEU A 287 -21.89 6.32 -17.78
N ILE A 288 -22.34 5.98 -16.58
CA ILE A 288 -21.82 4.87 -15.77
C ILE A 288 -22.92 3.86 -15.45
N ASP A 289 -22.57 2.59 -15.35
CA ASP A 289 -23.42 1.48 -14.92
C ASP A 289 -22.80 0.75 -13.71
N ASP A 290 -23.48 -0.27 -13.19
CA ASP A 290 -23.02 -1.04 -12.02
C ASP A 290 -21.74 -1.86 -12.30
N LYS A 291 -21.34 -2.01 -13.57
CA LYS A 291 -20.14 -2.73 -14.00
C LYS A 291 -18.98 -1.78 -14.33
N THR A 292 -19.22 -0.47 -14.32
CA THR A 292 -18.25 0.57 -14.65
C THR A 292 -17.23 0.72 -13.52
N ILE A 293 -15.95 0.49 -13.84
CA ILE A 293 -14.87 0.67 -12.87
C ILE A 293 -14.44 2.14 -12.86
N VAL A 294 -14.75 2.86 -11.79
CA VAL A 294 -14.38 4.27 -11.60
C VAL A 294 -13.24 4.36 -10.58
N THR A 295 -12.11 4.99 -10.95
CA THR A 295 -11.01 5.18 -9.98
C THR A 295 -11.45 6.11 -8.84
N PRO A 296 -10.88 5.98 -7.61
CA PRO A 296 -11.30 6.80 -6.47
C PRO A 296 -11.26 8.31 -6.75
N ALA A 297 -10.17 8.79 -7.36
CA ALA A 297 -10.03 10.21 -7.73
C ALA A 297 -11.05 10.67 -8.79
N ALA A 298 -11.41 9.80 -9.75
CA ALA A 298 -12.44 10.09 -10.74
C ALA A 298 -13.82 10.17 -10.09
N ARG A 299 -14.10 9.29 -9.13
CA ARG A 299 -15.37 9.27 -8.39
C ARG A 299 -15.56 10.56 -7.60
N ASP A 300 -14.56 10.93 -6.81
CA ASP A 300 -14.60 12.14 -5.97
C ASP A 300 -14.79 13.41 -6.83
N LEU A 301 -14.05 13.52 -7.94
CA LEU A 301 -14.13 14.66 -8.85
C LEU A 301 -15.46 14.71 -9.62
N GLY A 302 -15.94 13.56 -10.10
CA GLY A 302 -17.16 13.47 -10.91
C GLY A 302 -18.43 13.66 -10.08
N GLU A 303 -18.45 13.22 -8.82
CA GLU A 303 -19.56 13.46 -7.88
C GLU A 303 -19.62 14.94 -7.46
N ALA A 304 -18.47 15.55 -7.14
CA ALA A 304 -18.39 16.96 -6.78
C ALA A 304 -18.92 17.89 -7.89
N GLN A 305 -18.71 17.52 -9.15
CA GLN A 305 -19.13 18.29 -10.33
C GLN A 305 -20.45 17.79 -10.96
N LYS A 306 -21.11 16.78 -10.36
CA LYS A 306 -22.36 16.16 -10.85
C LYS A 306 -22.28 15.71 -12.33
N LEU A 307 -21.15 15.13 -12.72
CA LEU A 307 -20.86 14.74 -14.10
C LEU A 307 -21.32 13.32 -14.46
N PHE A 308 -21.66 12.48 -13.48
CA PHE A 308 -22.12 11.11 -13.73
C PHE A 308 -23.62 11.02 -14.02
N VAL A 309 -23.99 10.22 -15.02
CA VAL A 309 -25.37 9.80 -15.31
C VAL A 309 -25.41 8.29 -15.19
N GLN A 310 -26.35 7.76 -14.41
CA GLN A 310 -26.49 6.32 -14.25
C GLN A 310 -27.31 5.76 -15.41
N ALA A 311 -26.77 4.79 -16.13
CA ALA A 311 -27.53 4.06 -17.14
C ALA A 311 -28.65 3.28 -16.44
N GLY A 312 -29.90 3.55 -16.82
CA GLY A 312 -31.05 2.81 -16.29
C GLY A 312 -30.92 1.32 -16.60
N TRP A 313 -31.47 0.47 -15.72
CA TRP A 313 -31.40 -0.97 -15.86
C TRP A 313 -31.86 -1.44 -17.26
N PRO A 314 -31.04 -2.22 -17.98
CA PRO A 314 -31.56 -2.99 -19.11
C PRO A 314 -32.55 -4.02 -18.57
N ARG A 315 -33.74 -4.07 -19.19
CA ARG A 315 -34.76 -5.10 -18.92
C ARG A 315 -34.27 -6.49 -19.31
#